data_AF-A0A7K2MPJ2-F1
#
_entry.id   AF-A0A7K2MPJ2-F1
#
_cell.length_a   1.000
_cell.length_b   1.000
_cell.length_c   1.000
_cell.angle_alpha   90.00
_cell.angle_beta   90.00
_cell.angle_gamma   90.00
#
_symmetry.space_group_name_H-M   'P 1'
#
loop_
_entity.id
_entity.type
_entity.pdbx_description
1 polymer ?
#
loop_
_entity_poly.entity_id
_entity_poly.type
_entity_poly.pdbx_seq_one_letter_code
_entity_poly.pdbx_strand_id
1 'polypeptide(L)' 'CLRASEQGARGSGTPFISFYTPQEMLALAREAGFADARHVPGTSLAERYFTDRTDGLRPSSGEDFLLATI' A
#
# COMPACT_ATOMS: atom_id res chain seq x y z
N CYS A 1 10.96 -4.13 5.77
CA CYS A 1 10.40 -3.02 4.96
C CYS A 1 10.63 -1.66 5.62
N LEU A 2 10.06 -1.39 6.80
CA LEU A 2 10.05 -0.06 7.43
C LEU A 2 11.40 0.68 7.45
N ARG A 3 12.48 0.06 7.96
CA ARG A 3 13.82 0.68 7.98
C ARG A 3 14.33 1.07 6.59
N ALA A 4 14.08 0.24 5.58
CA ALA A 4 14.49 0.52 4.21
C ALA A 4 13.65 1.66 3.60
N SER A 5 12.34 1.71 3.92
CA SER A 5 11.44 2.78 3.50
C SER A 5 11.82 4.13 4.13
N GLU A 6 12.14 4.16 5.42
CA GLU A 6 12.60 5.36 6.13
C GLU A 6 13.93 5.88 5.57
N GLN A 7 14.90 4.98 5.37
CA GLN A 7 16.20 5.33 4.78
C GLN A 7 16.05 5.85 3.35
N GLY A 8 15.21 5.21 2.53
CA GLY A 8 14.90 5.65 1.18
C GLY A 8 14.28 7.04 1.15
N ALA A 9 13.24 7.26 1.96
CA ALA A 9 12.55 8.54 2.14
C ALA A 9 13.51 9.68 2.55
N ARG A 10 14.41 9.39 3.51
CA ARG A 10 15.46 10.33 3.92
C ARG A 10 16.45 10.62 2.78
N GLY A 11 16.84 9.60 2.02
CA GLY A 11 17.74 9.73 0.87
C GLY A 11 17.15 10.52 -0.29
N SER A 12 15.82 10.46 -0.49
CA SER A 12 15.10 11.21 -1.53
C SER A 12 14.63 12.59 -1.11
N GLY A 13 14.87 13.01 0.15
CA GLY A 13 14.40 14.30 0.66
C GLY A 13 12.88 14.38 0.88
N THR A 14 12.18 13.24 0.88
CA THR A 14 10.74 13.15 1.11
C THR A 14 10.52 12.54 2.49
N PRO A 15 10.19 13.32 3.53
CA PRO A 15 10.15 12.82 4.90
C PRO A 15 9.17 11.67 5.08
N PHE A 16 9.58 10.64 5.81
CA PHE A 16 8.73 9.51 6.17
C PHE A 16 7.82 9.93 7.34
N ILE A 17 6.55 10.23 7.04
CA ILE A 17 5.64 10.86 8.01
C ILE A 17 4.93 9.84 8.90
N SER A 18 4.51 8.71 8.35
CA SER A 18 3.66 7.75 9.05
C SER A 18 3.78 6.36 8.45
N PHE A 19 3.46 5.36 9.25
CA PHE A 19 3.36 3.96 8.85
C PHE A 19 2.11 3.38 9.48
N TYR A 20 1.31 2.68 8.69
CA TYR A 20 0.07 2.05 9.11
C TYR A 20 0.07 0.59 8.68
N THR A 21 -0.41 -0.28 9.55
CA THR A 21 -0.94 -1.57 9.14
C THR A 21 -2.22 -1.38 8.32
N PRO A 22 -2.61 -2.36 7.48
CA PRO A 22 -3.87 -2.28 6.74
C PRO A 22 -5.08 -2.01 7.63
N GLN A 23 -5.10 -2.56 8.85
CA GLN A 23 -6.19 -2.37 9.80
C GLN A 23 -6.23 -0.94 10.35
N GLU A 24 -5.09 -0.36 10.72
CA GLU A 24 -5.02 1.03 11.19
C GLU A 24 -5.42 2.01 10.09
N MET A 25 -5.00 1.76 8.86
CA MET A 25 -5.38 2.55 7.69
C MET A 25 -6.90 2.54 7.45
N LEU A 26 -7.54 1.37 7.57
CA LEU A 26 -9.00 1.24 7.43
C LEU A 26 -9.77 1.88 8.58
N ALA A 27 -9.26 1.78 9.82
CA ALA A 27 -9.86 2.43 10.97
C ALA A 27 -9.85 3.96 10.79
N LEU A 28 -8.70 4.51 10.40
CA LEU A 28 -8.54 5.94 10.15
C LEU A 28 -9.49 6.45 9.04
N ALA A 29 -9.67 5.66 7.96
CA ALA A 29 -10.59 6.01 6.89
C ALA A 29 -12.05 6.12 7.40
N ARG A 30 -12.46 5.17 8.25
CA ARG A 30 -13.82 5.16 8.83
C ARG A 30 -14.02 6.31 9.82
N GLU A 31 -13.02 6.60 10.64
CA GLU A 31 -13.03 7.76 11.55
C GLU A 31 -13.12 9.09 10.78
N ALA A 32 -12.52 9.16 9.58
CA ALA A 32 -12.63 10.30 8.69
C ALA A 32 -13.99 10.40 7.94
N GLY A 33 -14.91 9.44 8.15
CA GLY A 33 -16.25 9.45 7.56
C GLY A 33 -16.41 8.62 6.28
N PHE A 34 -15.36 7.92 5.83
CA PHE A 34 -15.47 6.99 4.70
C PHE A 34 -16.07 5.66 5.17
N ALA A 35 -17.39 5.53 5.05
CA ALA A 35 -18.12 4.34 5.50
C ALA A 35 -17.76 3.08 4.70
N ASP A 36 -17.60 3.21 3.38
CA ASP A 36 -17.10 2.14 2.52
C ASP A 36 -15.62 2.36 2.24
N ALA A 37 -14.78 1.61 2.95
CA ALA A 37 -13.34 1.61 2.81
C ALA A 37 -12.80 0.18 2.81
N ARG A 38 -11.92 -0.14 1.86
CA ARG A 38 -11.29 -1.46 1.72
C ARG A 38 -9.80 -1.36 1.42
N HIS A 39 -9.07 -2.36 1.90
CA HIS A 39 -7.66 -2.56 1.59
C HIS A 39 -7.54 -3.44 0.34
N VAL A 40 -6.71 -3.00 -0.60
CA VAL A 40 -6.35 -3.77 -1.79
C VAL A 40 -4.85 -4.07 -1.69
N PRO A 41 -4.46 -5.33 -1.43
CA PRO A 41 -3.05 -5.67 -1.27
C PRO A 41 -2.33 -5.68 -2.62
N GLY A 42 -1.07 -5.24 -2.66
CA GLY A 42 -0.27 -5.25 -3.88
C GLY A 42 -0.13 -6.64 -4.51
N THR A 43 -0.14 -7.70 -3.70
CA THR A 43 -0.14 -9.09 -4.16
C THR A 43 -1.38 -9.44 -4.99
N SER A 44 -2.56 -8.87 -4.67
CA SER A 44 -3.76 -9.09 -5.48
C SER A 44 -3.66 -8.49 -6.88
N LEU A 45 -2.89 -7.40 -7.04
CA LEU A 45 -2.59 -6.82 -8.34
C LEU A 45 -1.59 -7.70 -9.12
N ALA A 46 -0.60 -8.26 -8.43
CA ALA A 46 0.33 -9.22 -9.01
C ALA A 46 -0.42 -10.45 -9.57
N GLU A 47 -1.34 -11.01 -8.78
CA GLU A 47 -2.17 -12.15 -9.19
C GLU A 47 -3.07 -11.80 -10.37
N ARG A 48 -3.70 -10.62 -10.36
CA ARG A 48 -4.65 -10.23 -11.40
C ARG A 48 -3.97 -9.89 -12.73
N TYR A 49 -2.84 -9.18 -12.69
CA TYR A 49 -2.27 -8.55 -13.90
C TYR A 49 -0.93 -9.12 -14.33
N PHE A 50 -0.24 -9.88 -13.48
CA PHE A 50 1.13 -10.34 -13.77
C PHE A 50 1.25 -11.86 -13.84
N THR A 51 0.24 -12.65 -13.44
CA THR A 51 0.32 -14.12 -13.35
C THR A 51 0.94 -14.80 -14.57
N ASP A 52 0.51 -14.44 -15.78
CA ASP A 52 0.95 -15.10 -17.02
C ASP A 52 2.24 -14.52 -17.64
N ARG A 53 2.91 -13.60 -16.95
CA ARG A 53 4.18 -13.04 -17.44
C ARG A 53 5.32 -14.05 -17.26
N THR A 54 6.05 -14.29 -18.33
CA THR A 54 7.23 -15.17 -18.37
C THR A 54 8.54 -14.46 -18.05
N ASP A 55 8.53 -13.13 -17.94
CA ASP A 55 9.72 -12.30 -17.71
C ASP A 55 10.03 -12.06 -16.22
N GLY A 56 9.23 -12.64 -15.32
CA GLY A 56 9.43 -12.52 -13.88
C GLY A 56 9.07 -11.14 -13.29
N LEU A 57 8.55 -10.20 -14.09
CA LEU A 57 8.15 -8.89 -13.57
C LEU A 57 6.94 -9.06 -12.64
N ARG A 58 7.06 -8.51 -11.42
CA ARG A 58 5.99 -8.47 -10.41
C ARG A 58 6.05 -7.14 -9.66
N PRO A 59 4.91 -6.56 -9.26
CA PRO A 59 4.89 -5.37 -8.41
C PRO A 59 5.51 -5.68 -7.05
N SER A 60 6.02 -4.64 -6.38
CA SER A 60 6.61 -4.81 -5.06
C SER A 60 5.53 -5.17 -4.03
N SER A 61 5.90 -5.94 -3.00
CA SER A 61 4.96 -6.29 -1.92
C SER A 61 4.58 -5.10 -1.02
N GLY A 62 5.13 -3.91 -1.26
CA GLY A 62 4.83 -2.69 -0.48
C GLY A 62 3.78 -1.78 -1.11
N GLU A 63 3.22 -2.13 -2.27
CA GLU A 63 2.20 -1.33 -2.97
C GLU A 63 0.78 -1.69 -2.51
N ASP A 64 0.49 -1.41 -1.24
CA ASP A 64 -0.85 -1.53 -0.67
C ASP A 64 -1.69 -0.28 -0.94
N PHE A 65 -2.98 -0.47 -1.26
CA PHE A 65 -3.91 0.64 -1.51
C PHE A 65 -5.07 0.64 -0.51
N LEU A 66 -5.49 1.83 -0.08
CA LEU A 66 -6.80 2.09 0.51
C LEU A 66 -7.73 2.59 -0.60
N LEU A 67 -8.87 1.94 -0.80
CA LEU A 67 -9.94 2.44 -1.64
C LEU A 67 -11.12 2.84 -0.75
N ALA A 68 -11.58 4.07 -0.87
CA ALA A 68 -12.74 4.59 -0.17
C ALA A 68 -13.75 5.19 -1.16
N THR A 69 -15.04 5.00 -0.92
CA THR A 69 -16.14 5.56 -1.74
C THR A 69 -17.10 6.37 -0.87
N ILE A 70 -17.73 7.39 -1.48
CA ILE A 70 -18.67 8.34 -0.86
C ILE A 70 -20.06 8.12 -1.44
#